data_AF-X8CGQ5-F1
#
_entry.id   AF-X8CGQ5-F1
#
_cell.length_a   1.000
_cell.length_b   1.000
_cell.length_c   1.000
_cell.angle_alpha   90.00
_cell.angle_beta   90.00
_cell.angle_gamma   90.00
#
_symmetry.space_group_name_H-M   'P 1'
#
loop_
_entity.id
_entity.type
_entity.pdbx_description
1 polymer ?
#
loop_
_entity_poly.entity_id
_entity_poly.type
_entity_poly.pdbx_seq_one_letter_code
_entity_poly.pdbx_strand_id
1 'polypeptide(L)'
;MSLPADVGPAARVIEQPFGVEGACGARNGSRPRIDPLRSVGGGEQTRQTGDRAGRRRGAHPADEPLPRRLLTISDIVEHWLDTHHPDVIAIERVFSQQNVSTVMGTAQAGGVIALAAAKRGIDVHFHTPSEVKAAVTGNGVAGKDQVTTMVTKILALQAKPTPPDAADALALAICHCWRAPMIARMAAAEAKAAEHRKKFASKMKAAR
;
A
#
# COMPACT_ATOMS: atom_id res chain seq x y z
N MET A 1 -17.73 4.90 -1.24
CA MET A 1 -17.29 6.31 -1.36
C MET A 1 -15.98 6.31 -2.14
N SER A 2 -15.92 6.88 -3.35
CA SER A 2 -14.67 6.92 -4.14
C SER A 2 -13.66 7.87 -3.50
N LEU A 3 -12.39 7.49 -3.46
CA LEU A 3 -11.31 8.36 -2.99
C LEU A 3 -11.23 9.64 -3.86
N PRO A 4 -10.96 10.81 -3.26
CA PRO A 4 -10.84 12.05 -4.02
C PRO A 4 -9.55 12.04 -4.88
N ALA A 5 -9.63 12.58 -6.10
CA ALA A 5 -8.63 12.42 -7.18
C ALA A 5 -7.24 13.03 -6.90
N ASP A 6 -7.09 13.79 -5.82
CA ASP A 6 -5.84 14.37 -5.34
C ASP A 6 -5.07 13.45 -4.38
N VAL A 7 -5.73 12.40 -3.89
CA VAL A 7 -5.10 11.29 -3.19
C VAL A 7 -4.61 10.35 -4.29
N GLY A 8 -3.38 10.58 -4.75
CA GLY A 8 -2.69 9.61 -5.59
C GLY A 8 -2.68 8.20 -4.96
N PRO A 9 -2.08 7.19 -5.62
CA PRO A 9 -2.17 5.77 -5.24
C PRO A 9 -1.65 5.38 -3.82
N ALA A 10 -1.29 6.35 -2.98
CA ALA A 10 -0.74 6.18 -1.64
C ALA A 10 -1.72 5.62 -0.58
N ALA A 11 -3.04 5.73 -0.77
CA ALA A 11 -4.05 5.39 0.25
C ALA A 11 -4.79 4.08 -0.02
N ARG A 12 -4.11 2.94 0.05
CA ARG A 12 -4.73 1.63 -0.24
C ARG A 12 -4.47 0.64 0.88
N VAL A 13 -5.49 0.46 1.71
CA VAL A 13 -5.57 -0.63 2.71
C VAL A 13 -5.85 -1.92 1.94
N ILE A 14 -4.95 -2.88 2.02
CA ILE A 14 -5.11 -4.20 1.41
C ILE A 14 -5.22 -5.21 2.55
N GLU A 15 -6.32 -5.96 2.54
CA GLU A 15 -6.57 -7.08 3.45
C GLU A 15 -5.46 -8.14 3.33
N GLN A 16 -5.01 -8.63 4.48
CA GLN A 16 -4.50 -9.97 4.66
C GLN A 16 -5.14 -10.48 5.96
N PRO A 17 -5.96 -11.54 5.95
CA PRO A 17 -6.27 -12.26 7.17
C PRO A 17 -5.18 -13.31 7.36
N PHE A 18 -4.05 -12.97 7.97
CA PHE A 18 -3.09 -13.99 8.38
C PHE A 18 -2.69 -13.78 9.83
N GLY A 19 -3.40 -14.49 10.71
CA GLY A 19 -2.93 -14.77 12.05
C GLY A 19 -1.48 -15.21 12.01
N VAL A 20 -0.67 -14.57 12.84
CA VAL A 20 0.76 -14.82 13.05
C VAL A 20 1.01 -16.19 13.69
N GLU A 21 0.68 -17.26 12.98
CA GLU A 21 1.33 -18.57 13.06
C GLU A 21 1.43 -19.13 11.64
N GLY A 22 2.43 -18.66 10.88
CA GLY A 22 2.70 -19.12 9.53
C GLY A 22 2.78 -18.00 8.51
N ALA A 23 3.87 -17.22 8.59
CA ALA A 23 4.31 -16.27 7.58
C ALA A 23 3.96 -16.74 6.17
N CYS A 24 3.29 -15.89 5.38
CA CYS A 24 3.25 -15.89 3.91
C CYS A 24 3.82 -17.20 3.32
N GLY A 25 3.01 -18.27 3.38
CA GLY A 25 3.49 -19.64 3.23
C GLY A 25 4.00 -19.92 1.82
N ALA A 26 5.27 -19.63 1.57
CA ALA A 26 5.99 -20.11 0.41
C ALA A 26 6.18 -21.61 0.60
N ARG A 27 5.24 -22.42 0.11
CA ARG A 27 5.56 -23.83 -0.19
C ARG A 27 6.63 -23.80 -1.27
N ASN A 28 7.83 -24.23 -0.90
CA ASN A 28 9.00 -24.52 -1.76
C ASN A 28 8.91 -23.92 -3.17
N GLY A 29 9.45 -22.71 -3.35
CA GLY A 29 9.70 -22.13 -4.68
C GLY A 29 8.49 -21.57 -5.43
N SER A 30 7.28 -21.57 -4.85
CA SER A 30 6.09 -20.97 -5.46
C SER A 30 5.81 -19.56 -4.90
N ARG A 31 5.46 -18.61 -5.79
CA ARG A 31 5.04 -17.24 -5.40
C ARG A 31 3.80 -17.34 -4.50
N PRO A 32 3.70 -16.54 -3.41
CA PRO A 32 2.54 -16.60 -2.54
C PRO A 32 1.28 -16.27 -3.33
N ARG A 33 0.25 -17.09 -3.11
CA ARG A 33 -1.02 -17.01 -3.82
C ARG A 33 -1.80 -15.84 -3.22
N ILE A 34 -1.98 -14.76 -3.98
CA ILE A 34 -2.84 -13.64 -3.59
C ILE A 34 -4.26 -14.06 -3.97
N ASP A 35 -5.16 -14.19 -2.99
CA ASP A 35 -6.55 -14.57 -3.25
C ASP A 35 -7.36 -13.35 -3.69
N PRO A 36 -7.79 -13.28 -4.97
CA PRO A 36 -8.52 -12.13 -5.49
C PRO A 36 -9.99 -12.10 -5.03
N LEU A 37 -10.55 -13.19 -4.50
CA LEU A 37 -11.99 -13.36 -4.26
C LEU A 37 -12.56 -12.54 -3.09
N ARG A 38 -11.75 -11.76 -2.38
CA ARG A 38 -12.21 -10.77 -1.40
C ARG A 38 -11.74 -9.34 -1.67
N SER A 39 -11.02 -9.14 -2.77
CA SER A 39 -10.63 -7.82 -3.25
C SER A 39 -11.54 -7.45 -4.42
N VAL A 40 -12.66 -6.79 -4.11
CA VAL A 40 -13.43 -5.80 -4.89
C VAL A 40 -14.92 -5.97 -4.59
N GLY A 41 -15.54 -4.96 -3.97
CA GLY A 41 -17.00 -4.81 -3.87
C GLY A 41 -17.40 -3.96 -2.64
N GLY A 42 -18.08 -2.82 -2.74
CA GLY A 42 -18.81 -2.28 -3.86
C GLY A 42 -18.93 -0.75 -3.81
N GLY A 43 -18.80 -0.14 -4.99
CA GLY A 43 -19.48 1.12 -5.28
C GLY A 43 -20.89 0.78 -5.72
N GLU A 44 -21.81 0.63 -4.78
CA GLU A 44 -23.22 0.80 -5.10
C GLU A 44 -23.38 2.23 -5.58
N GLN A 45 -23.62 2.41 -6.88
CA GLN A 45 -24.05 3.68 -7.44
C GLN A 45 -25.43 3.98 -6.85
N THR A 46 -25.46 4.62 -5.68
CA THR A 46 -26.69 5.17 -5.13
C THR A 46 -27.24 6.16 -6.13
N ARG A 47 -28.33 5.76 -6.79
CA ARG A 47 -29.20 6.63 -7.58
C ARG A 47 -29.45 7.89 -6.75
N GLN A 48 -29.06 9.04 -7.30
CA GLN A 48 -29.39 10.34 -6.75
C GLN A 48 -30.91 10.49 -6.77
N THR A 49 -31.55 10.12 -5.67
CA THR A 49 -32.94 10.46 -5.41
C THR A 49 -32.90 11.70 -4.55
N GLY A 50 -33.50 12.77 -5.07
CA GLY A 50 -33.16 14.13 -4.75
C GLY A 50 -33.44 14.56 -3.32
N ASP A 51 -32.69 15.57 -2.89
CA ASP A 51 -33.25 16.57 -2.00
C ASP A 51 -32.78 17.97 -2.40
N ARG A 52 -33.77 18.86 -2.57
CA ARG A 52 -33.60 20.23 -3.07
C ARG A 52 -33.26 21.14 -1.89
N ALA A 53 -31.97 21.34 -1.62
CA ALA A 53 -31.52 22.51 -0.86
C ALA A 53 -30.10 22.92 -1.28
N GLY A 54 -30.01 23.99 -2.06
CA GLY A 54 -28.87 24.91 -2.06
C GLY A 54 -27.46 24.35 -2.28
N ARG A 55 -27.24 23.40 -3.20
CA ARG A 55 -25.86 22.99 -3.54
C ARG A 55 -25.24 24.03 -4.48
N ARG A 56 -24.39 24.91 -3.94
CA ARG A 56 -23.42 25.69 -4.73
C ARG A 56 -22.72 24.72 -5.70
N ARG A 57 -22.53 25.13 -6.95
CA ARG A 57 -21.82 24.37 -8.00
C ARG A 57 -20.62 23.67 -7.36
N GLY A 58 -20.61 22.33 -7.44
CA GLY A 58 -19.77 21.47 -6.60
C GLY A 58 -18.30 21.86 -6.69
N ALA A 59 -17.74 22.27 -5.56
CA ALA A 59 -16.30 22.36 -5.39
C ALA A 59 -15.71 20.97 -5.67
N HIS A 60 -14.75 20.91 -6.58
CA HIS A 60 -13.95 19.70 -6.75
C HIS A 60 -13.23 19.45 -5.42
N PRO A 61 -13.01 18.20 -4.95
CA PRO A 61 -12.26 17.95 -3.71
C PRO A 61 -10.90 18.65 -3.65
N ALA A 62 -10.32 18.95 -4.81
CA ALA A 62 -9.08 19.72 -4.96
C ALA A 62 -9.20 21.21 -4.59
N ASP A 63 -10.41 21.77 -4.57
CA ASP A 63 -10.69 23.19 -4.25
C ASP A 63 -10.80 23.42 -2.74
N GLU A 64 -10.80 22.37 -1.94
CA GLU A 64 -10.90 22.46 -0.48
C GLU A 64 -9.51 22.76 0.16
N PRO A 65 -9.44 23.59 1.23
CA PRO A 65 -8.17 23.84 1.90
C PRO A 65 -7.47 22.54 2.35
N LEU A 66 -6.14 22.50 2.21
CA LEU A 66 -5.32 21.33 2.54
C LEU A 66 -5.66 20.68 3.90
N PRO A 67 -5.84 21.41 5.01
CA PRO A 67 -6.17 20.78 6.29
C PRO A 67 -7.46 19.95 6.26
N ARG A 68 -8.46 20.40 5.50
CA ARG A 68 -9.74 19.68 5.36
C ARG A 68 -9.61 18.45 4.47
N ARG A 69 -8.81 18.54 3.41
CA ARG A 69 -8.48 17.38 2.57
C ARG A 69 -7.75 16.30 3.38
N LEU A 70 -6.77 16.68 4.19
CA LEU A 70 -6.05 15.75 5.07
C LEU A 70 -6.96 15.15 6.17
N LEU A 71 -7.89 15.93 6.71
CA LEU A 71 -8.91 15.43 7.64
C LEU A 71 -9.79 14.37 6.97
N THR A 72 -10.31 14.66 5.78
CA THR A 72 -11.12 13.69 5.01
C THR A 72 -10.34 12.39 4.74
N ILE A 73 -9.05 12.49 4.40
CA ILE A 73 -8.19 11.31 4.23
C ILE A 73 -8.05 10.54 5.55
N SER A 74 -7.83 11.24 6.66
CA SER A 74 -7.74 10.63 7.99
C SER A 74 -9.01 9.86 8.33
N ASP A 75 -10.18 10.47 8.18
CA ASP A 75 -11.48 9.86 8.50
C ASP A 75 -11.75 8.62 7.64
N ILE A 76 -11.43 8.69 6.34
CA ILE A 76 -11.54 7.54 5.43
C ILE A 76 -10.58 6.45 5.89
N VAL A 77 -9.31 6.75 6.14
CA VAL A 77 -8.34 5.73 6.52
C VAL A 77 -8.73 5.08 7.84
N GLU A 78 -9.13 5.84 8.84
CA GLU A 78 -9.60 5.29 10.12
C GLU A 78 -10.78 4.35 9.93
N HIS A 79 -11.78 4.73 9.12
CA HIS A 79 -12.89 3.84 8.78
C HIS A 79 -12.41 2.52 8.14
N TRP A 80 -11.44 2.57 7.22
CA TRP A 80 -10.92 1.36 6.57
C TRP A 80 -10.10 0.49 7.52
N LEU A 81 -9.30 1.10 8.41
CA LEU A 81 -8.54 0.34 9.42
C LEU A 81 -9.47 -0.36 10.41
N ASP A 82 -10.56 0.29 10.79
CA ASP A 82 -11.55 -0.26 11.71
C ASP A 82 -12.46 -1.30 11.02
N THR A 83 -12.68 -1.18 9.72
CA THR A 83 -13.49 -2.14 8.95
C THR A 83 -12.72 -3.40 8.59
N HIS A 84 -11.45 -3.26 8.22
CA HIS A 84 -10.69 -4.34 7.58
C HIS A 84 -9.60 -4.95 8.47
N HIS A 85 -9.23 -4.31 9.59
CA HIS A 85 -8.21 -4.79 10.53
C HIS A 85 -6.94 -5.34 9.85
N PRO A 86 -6.24 -4.56 9.01
CA PRO A 86 -5.09 -5.06 8.29
C PRO A 86 -3.91 -5.32 9.25
N ASP A 87 -3.19 -6.42 9.03
CA ASP A 87 -1.94 -6.72 9.74
C ASP A 87 -0.80 -5.76 9.33
N VAL A 88 -0.87 -5.23 8.10
CA VAL A 88 0.19 -4.41 7.50
C VAL A 88 -0.37 -3.43 6.48
N ILE A 89 0.28 -2.27 6.33
CA ILE A 89 -0.02 -1.30 5.28
C ILE A 89 1.20 -1.10 4.37
N ALA A 90 0.97 -1.21 3.07
CA ALA A 90 1.94 -0.83 2.05
C ALA A 90 1.60 0.57 1.51
N ILE A 91 2.58 1.46 1.46
CA ILE A 91 2.45 2.83 0.93
C ILE A 91 3.46 3.02 -0.19
N GLU A 92 3.03 3.60 -1.32
CA GLU A 92 3.98 4.00 -2.36
C GLU A 92 4.81 5.20 -1.90
N ARG A 93 6.12 5.07 -2.01
CA ARG A 93 7.08 6.15 -1.73
C ARG A 93 7.10 7.11 -2.90
N VAL A 94 6.79 8.38 -2.64
CA VAL A 94 6.79 9.41 -3.67
C VAL A 94 8.20 9.96 -3.86
N PHE A 95 8.69 9.98 -5.10
CA PHE A 95 9.94 10.64 -5.48
C PHE A 95 9.67 11.60 -6.63
N SER A 96 10.07 12.87 -6.49
CA SER A 96 10.21 13.76 -7.65
C SER A 96 11.16 14.91 -7.34
N GLN A 97 12.03 15.24 -8.31
CA GLN A 97 12.84 16.46 -8.30
C GLN A 97 12.18 17.62 -9.06
N GLN A 98 11.14 17.36 -9.86
CA GLN A 98 10.60 18.33 -10.84
C GLN A 98 9.15 18.76 -10.59
N ASN A 99 8.33 17.95 -9.88
CA ASN A 99 6.91 18.23 -9.65
C ASN A 99 6.57 18.30 -8.16
N VAL A 100 7.20 19.25 -7.46
CA VAL A 100 7.17 19.35 -5.99
C VAL A 100 5.76 19.54 -5.41
N SER A 101 4.89 20.32 -6.07
CA SER A 101 3.56 20.67 -5.53
C SER A 101 2.60 19.47 -5.46
N THR A 102 2.55 18.62 -6.48
CA THR A 102 1.73 17.40 -6.50
C THR A 102 2.33 16.28 -5.66
N VAL A 103 3.66 16.16 -5.67
CA VAL A 103 4.37 15.18 -4.81
C VAL A 103 4.17 15.47 -3.34
N MET A 104 4.14 16.75 -2.95
CA MET A 104 3.91 17.14 -1.56
C MET A 104 2.54 16.69 -1.06
N GLY A 105 1.47 16.86 -1.86
CA GLY A 105 0.12 16.41 -1.49
C GLY A 105 0.05 14.90 -1.26
N THR A 106 0.62 14.10 -2.18
CA THR A 106 0.67 12.64 -2.04
C THR A 106 1.52 12.21 -0.84
N ALA A 107 2.64 12.88 -0.58
CA ALA A 107 3.49 12.59 0.58
C ALA A 107 2.78 12.92 1.91
N GLN A 108 2.05 14.04 1.98
CA GLN A 108 1.25 14.43 3.15
C GLN A 108 0.13 13.41 3.41
N ALA A 109 -0.59 12.98 2.37
CA ALA A 109 -1.58 11.91 2.48
C ALA A 109 -0.96 10.61 3.01
N GLY A 110 0.18 10.20 2.43
CA GLY A 110 0.99 9.06 2.90
C GLY A 110 1.37 9.15 4.38
N GLY A 111 1.75 10.35 4.85
CA GLY A 111 2.05 10.61 6.25
C GLY A 111 0.84 10.44 7.18
N VAL A 112 -0.34 10.93 6.77
CA VAL A 112 -1.59 10.75 7.53
C VAL A 112 -1.93 9.26 7.67
N ILE A 113 -1.81 8.49 6.60
CA ILE A 113 -2.08 7.05 6.61
C ILE A 113 -1.10 6.32 7.53
N ALA A 114 0.20 6.61 7.40
CA ALA A 114 1.22 6.00 8.23
C ALA A 114 1.01 6.30 9.72
N LEU A 115 0.61 7.54 10.06
CA LEU A 115 0.27 7.92 11.43
C LEU A 115 -0.96 7.16 11.95
N ALA A 116 -2.03 7.05 11.14
CA ALA A 116 -3.25 6.34 11.53
C ALA A 116 -3.00 4.84 11.79
N ALA A 117 -2.11 4.23 11.01
CA ALA A 117 -1.65 2.86 11.18
C ALA A 117 -0.80 2.69 12.45
N ALA A 118 0.18 3.58 12.65
CA ALA A 118 1.07 3.55 13.82
C ALA A 118 0.30 3.70 15.14
N LYS A 119 -0.76 4.53 15.18
CA LYS A 119 -1.67 4.65 16.33
C LYS A 119 -2.31 3.32 16.74
N ARG A 120 -2.48 2.39 15.79
CA ARG A 120 -3.08 1.07 15.98
C ARG A 120 -2.03 -0.05 16.10
N GLY A 121 -0.74 0.28 16.09
CA GLY A 121 0.35 -0.71 16.12
C GLY A 121 0.48 -1.53 14.84
N ILE A 122 -0.06 -1.04 13.72
CA ILE A 122 0.00 -1.72 12.42
C ILE A 122 1.29 -1.34 11.71
N ASP A 123 2.02 -2.34 11.20
CA ASP A 123 3.28 -2.14 10.49
C ASP A 123 3.07 -1.42 9.15
N VAL A 124 3.98 -0.50 8.81
CA VAL A 124 3.92 0.29 7.57
C VAL A 124 5.18 0.08 6.75
N HIS A 125 5.01 -0.32 5.50
CA HIS A 125 6.11 -0.52 4.54
C HIS A 125 5.99 0.40 3.34
N PHE A 126 7.09 1.05 3.00
CA PHE A 126 7.17 1.94 1.84
C PHE A 126 7.85 1.25 0.66
N HIS A 127 7.24 1.31 -0.52
CA HIS A 127 7.82 0.77 -1.76
C HIS A 127 7.96 1.85 -2.82
N THR A 128 9.06 1.85 -3.54
CA THR A 128 9.28 2.78 -4.65
C THR A 128 8.46 2.38 -5.89
N PRO A 129 8.10 3.32 -6.79
CA PRO A 129 7.39 2.98 -8.02
C PRO A 129 8.14 1.95 -8.86
N SER A 130 9.48 2.04 -8.88
CA SER A 130 10.33 1.07 -9.59
C SER A 130 10.27 -0.33 -8.97
N GLU A 131 10.20 -0.45 -7.65
CA GLU A 131 10.01 -1.73 -6.98
C GLU A 131 8.64 -2.34 -7.28
N VAL A 132 7.58 -1.52 -7.30
CA VAL A 132 6.22 -1.97 -7.65
C VAL A 132 6.20 -2.50 -9.09
N LYS A 133 6.73 -1.71 -10.04
CA LYS A 133 6.82 -2.10 -11.45
C LYS A 133 7.66 -3.36 -11.65
N ALA A 134 8.83 -3.44 -11.00
CA ALA A 134 9.72 -4.59 -11.09
C ALA A 134 9.07 -5.85 -10.50
N ALA A 135 8.37 -5.74 -9.36
CA ALA A 135 7.68 -6.87 -8.75
C ALA A 135 6.60 -7.44 -9.67
N VAL A 136 5.79 -6.57 -10.28
CA VAL A 136 4.63 -6.96 -11.10
C VAL A 136 5.03 -7.41 -12.51
N THR A 137 5.95 -6.68 -13.15
CA THR A 137 6.26 -6.85 -14.59
C THR A 137 7.63 -7.47 -14.87
N GLY A 138 8.50 -7.55 -13.86
CA GLY A 138 9.92 -7.88 -14.04
C GLY A 138 10.78 -6.70 -14.50
N ASN A 139 10.19 -5.53 -14.80
CA ASN A 139 10.90 -4.35 -15.27
C ASN A 139 10.54 -3.10 -14.44
N GLY A 140 11.53 -2.48 -13.79
CA GLY A 140 11.33 -1.29 -12.95
C GLY A 140 10.89 -0.03 -13.70
N VAL A 141 11.08 0.03 -15.03
CA VAL A 141 10.69 1.18 -15.86
C VAL A 141 9.41 0.93 -16.68
N ALA A 142 8.68 -0.14 -16.39
CA ALA A 142 7.44 -0.48 -17.10
C ALA A 142 6.40 0.66 -17.11
N GLY A 143 5.63 0.73 -18.19
CA GLY A 143 4.51 1.67 -18.36
C GLY A 143 3.26 1.24 -17.58
N LYS A 144 2.34 2.18 -17.34
CA LYS A 144 1.10 1.93 -16.58
C LYS A 144 0.25 0.82 -17.18
N ASP A 145 0.08 0.79 -18.51
CA ASP A 145 -0.73 -0.24 -19.18
C ASP A 145 -0.16 -1.64 -19.01
N GLN A 146 1.17 -1.76 -19.00
CA GLN A 146 1.84 -3.03 -18.76
C GLN A 146 1.61 -3.50 -17.31
N VAL A 147 1.72 -2.59 -16.34
CA VAL A 147 1.42 -2.88 -14.92
C VAL A 147 -0.04 -3.34 -14.78
N THR A 148 -1.01 -2.58 -15.31
CA THR A 148 -2.44 -2.95 -15.25
C THR A 148 -2.71 -4.30 -15.89
N THR A 149 -2.12 -4.57 -17.05
CA THR A 149 -2.25 -5.87 -17.73
C THR A 149 -1.71 -7.01 -16.88
N MET A 150 -0.52 -6.82 -16.29
CA MET A 150 0.10 -7.82 -15.43
C MET A 150 -0.68 -8.04 -14.14
N VAL A 151 -1.17 -6.99 -13.48
CA VAL A 151 -2.07 -7.08 -12.31
C VAL A 151 -3.30 -7.91 -12.64
N THR A 152 -3.98 -7.61 -13.75
CA THR A 152 -5.17 -8.33 -14.22
C THR A 152 -4.87 -9.83 -14.39
N LYS A 153 -3.71 -10.16 -14.98
CA LYS A 153 -3.27 -11.56 -15.18
C LYS A 153 -2.89 -12.25 -13.86
N ILE A 154 -2.10 -11.59 -13.01
CA ILE A 154 -1.61 -12.15 -11.74
C ILE A 154 -2.78 -12.50 -10.82
N LEU A 155 -3.80 -11.65 -10.79
CA LEU A 155 -4.98 -11.82 -9.96
C LEU A 155 -6.14 -12.53 -10.68
N ALA A 156 -5.93 -13.01 -11.91
CA ALA A 156 -6.94 -13.68 -12.73
C ALA A 156 -8.29 -12.92 -12.80
N LEU A 157 -8.23 -11.58 -12.90
CA LEU A 157 -9.42 -10.73 -12.94
C LEU A 157 -10.12 -10.88 -14.29
N GLN A 158 -11.45 -10.96 -14.27
CA GLN A 158 -12.28 -11.07 -15.47
C GLN A 158 -12.23 -9.82 -16.35
N ALA A 159 -11.97 -8.66 -15.74
CA ALA A 159 -11.83 -7.39 -16.42
C ALA A 159 -10.68 -6.58 -15.82
N LYS A 160 -10.20 -5.59 -16.57
CA LYS A 160 -9.20 -4.64 -16.08
C LYS A 160 -9.75 -3.90 -14.85
N PRO A 161 -8.96 -3.72 -13.78
CA PRO A 161 -9.35 -2.90 -12.63
C PRO A 161 -9.78 -1.51 -13.08
N THR A 162 -10.95 -1.07 -12.63
CA THR A 162 -11.45 0.29 -12.84
C THR A 162 -11.87 0.87 -11.49
N PRO A 163 -11.54 2.15 -11.17
CA PRO A 163 -10.77 3.12 -11.98
C PRO A 163 -9.26 2.78 -12.08
N PRO A 164 -8.47 3.48 -12.92
CA PRO A 164 -7.04 3.19 -13.14
C PRO A 164 -6.22 3.06 -11.85
N ASP A 165 -6.52 3.88 -10.85
CA ASP A 165 -5.82 3.85 -9.56
C ASP A 165 -5.96 2.47 -8.89
N ALA A 166 -7.06 1.73 -9.15
CA ALA A 166 -7.28 0.39 -8.59
C ALA A 166 -6.18 -0.60 -9.00
N ALA A 167 -5.65 -0.47 -10.22
CA ALA A 167 -4.52 -1.27 -10.64
C ALA A 167 -3.25 -0.94 -9.84
N ASP A 168 -3.03 0.34 -9.52
CA ASP A 168 -1.86 0.79 -8.75
C ASP A 168 -1.90 0.26 -7.30
N ALA A 169 -3.08 0.18 -6.66
CA ALA A 169 -3.25 -0.55 -5.39
C ALA A 169 -2.80 -1.98 -5.45
N LEU A 170 -3.36 -2.70 -6.42
CA LEU A 170 -3.20 -4.12 -6.50
C LEU A 170 -1.73 -4.42 -6.82
N ALA A 171 -1.09 -3.58 -7.65
CA ALA A 171 0.34 -3.63 -7.90
C ALA A 171 1.16 -3.44 -6.61
N LEU A 172 0.82 -2.43 -5.78
CA LEU A 172 1.50 -2.18 -4.50
C LEU A 172 1.30 -3.33 -3.51
N ALA A 173 0.09 -3.90 -3.46
CA ALA A 173 -0.23 -5.08 -2.68
C ALA A 173 0.64 -6.27 -3.08
N ILE A 174 0.67 -6.57 -4.39
CA ILE A 174 1.46 -7.64 -4.98
C ILE A 174 2.93 -7.43 -4.63
N CYS A 175 3.43 -6.20 -4.80
CA CYS A 175 4.81 -5.85 -4.49
C CYS A 175 5.15 -6.16 -3.03
N HIS A 176 4.32 -5.72 -2.09
CA HIS A 176 4.54 -5.99 -0.68
C HIS A 176 4.46 -7.50 -0.37
N CYS A 177 3.42 -8.19 -0.82
CA CYS A 177 3.24 -9.62 -0.55
C CYS A 177 4.43 -10.46 -1.07
N TRP A 178 4.99 -10.10 -2.23
CA TRP A 178 6.11 -10.84 -2.81
C TRP A 178 7.46 -10.47 -2.19
N ARG A 179 7.61 -9.24 -1.68
CA ARG A 179 8.87 -8.78 -1.07
C ARG A 179 8.92 -9.03 0.44
N ALA A 180 7.79 -9.04 1.15
CA ALA A 180 7.72 -9.19 2.61
C ALA A 180 8.46 -10.44 3.13
N PRO A 181 8.34 -11.64 2.52
CA PRO A 181 9.10 -12.81 2.97
C PRO A 181 10.61 -12.62 2.84
N MET A 182 11.06 -11.95 1.77
CA MET A 182 12.47 -11.67 1.57
C MET A 182 12.97 -10.65 2.59
N ILE A 183 12.22 -9.57 2.82
CA ILE A 183 12.52 -8.54 3.81
C ILE A 183 12.67 -9.17 5.21
N ALA A 184 11.72 -10.02 5.62
CA ALA A 184 11.76 -10.70 6.91
C ALA A 184 12.97 -11.64 7.04
N ARG A 185 13.30 -12.39 5.98
CA ARG A 185 14.48 -13.29 5.96
C ARG A 185 15.79 -12.52 6.04
N MET A 186 15.89 -11.38 5.35
CA MET A 186 17.06 -10.51 5.42
C MET A 186 17.23 -9.92 6.82
N ALA A 187 16.16 -9.39 7.42
CA ALA A 187 16.20 -8.88 8.80
C ALA A 187 16.64 -9.95 9.81
N ALA A 188 16.12 -11.17 9.69
CA ALA A 188 16.53 -12.29 10.54
C ALA A 188 18.00 -12.69 10.33
N ALA A 189 18.50 -12.65 9.09
CA ALA A 189 19.89 -12.93 8.78
C ALA A 189 20.84 -11.85 9.35
N GLU A 190 20.46 -10.57 9.24
CA GLU A 190 21.21 -9.46 9.80
C GLU A 190 21.28 -9.53 11.34
N ALA A 191 20.18 -9.86 12.01
CA ALA A 191 20.14 -10.05 13.46
C ALA A 191 21.09 -11.17 13.91
N LYS A 192 21.06 -12.32 13.22
CA LYS A 192 22.00 -13.44 13.49
C LYS A 192 23.45 -13.03 13.24
N ALA A 193 23.72 -12.32 12.16
CA ALA A 193 25.06 -11.82 11.86
C ALA A 193 25.55 -10.84 12.93
N ALA A 194 24.68 -9.95 13.43
CA ALA A 194 25.00 -9.04 14.52
C ALA A 194 25.29 -9.78 15.83
N GLU A 195 24.52 -10.82 16.15
CA GLU A 195 24.76 -11.67 17.32
C GLU A 195 26.10 -12.41 17.22
N HIS A 196 26.39 -12.99 16.05
CA HIS A 196 27.67 -13.64 15.78
C HIS A 196 28.83 -12.65 15.97
N ARG A 197 28.75 -11.44 15.39
CA ARG A 197 29.77 -10.39 15.56
C ARG A 197 29.99 -10.04 17.04
N LYS A 198 28.92 -9.89 17.83
CA LYS A 198 29.02 -9.64 19.28
C LYS A 198 29.73 -10.79 20.02
N LYS A 199 29.36 -12.05 19.73
CA LYS A 199 30.00 -13.24 20.31
C LYS A 199 31.48 -13.36 19.93
N PHE A 200 31.84 -13.06 18.69
CA PHE A 200 33.23 -13.04 18.25
C PHE A 200 34.02 -11.94 18.98
N ALA A 201 33.47 -10.73 19.08
CA ALA A 201 34.11 -9.62 19.78
C ALA A 201 34.33 -9.92 21.28
N SER A 202 33.34 -10.53 21.96
CA SER A 202 33.48 -10.92 23.37
C SER A 202 34.53 -12.01 23.57
N LYS A 203 34.59 -13.01 22.68
CA LYS A 203 35.64 -14.04 22.71
C LYS A 203 37.03 -13.46 22.49
N MET A 204 37.19 -12.56 21.52
CA MET A 204 38.47 -11.89 21.25
C MET A 204 38.93 -11.01 22.42
N LYS A 205 38.00 -10.37 23.13
CA LYS A 205 38.31 -9.60 24.34
C LYS A 205 38.70 -10.49 25.52
N ALA A 206 38.07 -11.65 25.67
CA ALA A 206 38.40 -12.62 26.72
C ALA A 206 39.72 -13.38 26.47
N ALA A 207 40.21 -13.37 25.23
CA ALA A 207 41.48 -13.98 24.82
C ALA A 207 42.68 -13.00 24.86
N ARG A 208 42.45 -11.75 25.25
CA ARG A 208 43.48 -10.72 25.51
C ARG A 208 43.68 -10.57 27.00
#